data_AF-A0A9Y2MZU2-F1
#
_entry.id   AF-A0A9Y2MZU2-F1
#
_cell.length_a   1.000
_cell.length_b   1.000
_cell.length_c   1.000
_cell.angle_alpha   90.00
_cell.angle_beta   90.00
_cell.angle_gamma   90.00
#
_symmetry.space_group_name_H-M   'P 1'
#
loop_
_entity.id
_entity.type
_entity.pdbx_description
1 polymer ?
#
loop_
_entity_poly.entity_id
_entity_poly.type
_entity_poly.pdbx_seq_one_letter_code
_entity_poly.pdbx_strand_id
1 'polypeptide(L)'
;MQKQDAVAIATRFIADQVGPELIHPVVGRLVVEEEFVSEHELAWIVPFNSVAFLEDGDFDKACIPSVIAVPRNGLPAFLPPSSLPVREFLDEVVAGGGDLGEWTGTAPEPPAIPASVHEQVRHGHLDPETGNFTGGHTRGDGPR
;
A
#
# COMPACT_ATOMS: atom_id res chain seq x y z
N MET A 1 -10.35 0.81 -15.64
CA MET A 1 -9.93 -0.60 -15.46
C MET A 1 -11.15 -1.49 -15.50
N GLN A 2 -11.15 -2.51 -16.36
CA GLN A 2 -12.25 -3.47 -16.50
C GLN A 2 -12.11 -4.64 -15.50
N LYS A 3 -13.18 -5.44 -15.34
CA LYS A 3 -13.19 -6.64 -14.49
C LYS A 3 -12.05 -7.61 -14.82
N GLN A 4 -11.83 -7.88 -16.11
CA GLN A 4 -10.79 -8.81 -16.57
C GLN A 4 -9.38 -8.32 -16.24
N ASP A 5 -9.14 -7.01 -16.31
CA ASP A 5 -7.87 -6.41 -15.91
C ASP A 5 -7.60 -6.66 -14.41
N ALA A 6 -8.63 -6.46 -13.58
CA ALA A 6 -8.54 -6.69 -12.14
C ALA A 6 -8.27 -8.16 -11.79
N VAL A 7 -8.94 -9.10 -12.47
CA VAL A 7 -8.69 -10.54 -12.32
C VAL A 7 -7.26 -10.90 -12.70
N ALA A 8 -6.74 -10.35 -13.81
CA ALA A 8 -5.37 -10.60 -14.24
C ALA A 8 -4.34 -10.05 -13.22
N ILE A 9 -4.58 -8.85 -12.69
CA ILE A 9 -3.73 -8.24 -11.65
C ILE A 9 -3.77 -9.06 -10.36
N ALA A 10 -4.95 -9.47 -9.90
CA ALA A 10 -5.09 -10.30 -8.70
C ALA A 10 -4.44 -11.68 -8.87
N THR A 11 -4.60 -12.31 -10.03
CA THR A 11 -3.94 -13.59 -10.36
C THR A 11 -2.43 -13.45 -10.30
N ARG A 12 -1.89 -12.35 -10.88
CA ARG A 12 -0.46 -12.05 -10.81
C ARG A 12 0.01 -11.81 -9.38
N PHE A 13 -0.77 -11.08 -8.59
CA PHE A 13 -0.48 -10.86 -7.17
C PHE A 13 -0.35 -12.18 -6.41
N ILE A 14 -1.25 -13.15 -6.64
CA ILE A 14 -1.14 -14.50 -6.04
C ILE A 14 0.12 -15.21 -6.54
N ALA A 15 0.37 -15.17 -7.85
CA ALA A 15 1.53 -15.81 -8.47
C ALA A 15 2.87 -15.27 -7.91
N ASP A 16 2.95 -13.98 -7.60
CA ASP A 16 4.15 -13.38 -7.00
C ASP A 16 4.39 -13.89 -5.56
N GLN A 17 3.36 -14.40 -4.87
CA GLN A 17 3.46 -14.94 -3.51
C GLN A 17 3.75 -16.45 -3.48
N VAL A 18 3.12 -17.23 -4.36
CA VAL A 18 3.16 -18.71 -4.31
C VAL A 18 3.78 -19.36 -5.56
N GLY A 19 4.14 -18.57 -6.56
CA GLY A 19 4.67 -19.04 -7.84
C GLY A 19 3.61 -19.13 -8.95
N PRO A 20 4.06 -19.25 -10.21
CA PRO A 20 3.21 -19.14 -11.40
C PRO A 20 2.16 -20.25 -11.55
N GLU A 21 2.34 -21.38 -10.87
CA GLU A 21 1.40 -22.50 -10.88
C GLU A 21 0.22 -22.30 -9.90
N LEU A 22 0.26 -21.23 -9.09
CA LEU A 22 -0.75 -20.93 -8.06
C LEU A 22 -0.91 -22.05 -7.02
N ILE A 23 0.18 -22.71 -6.65
CA ILE A 23 0.16 -23.81 -5.67
C ILE A 23 0.80 -23.34 -4.36
N HIS A 24 -0.02 -23.22 -3.31
CA HIS A 24 0.46 -22.99 -1.96
C HIS A 24 0.82 -24.32 -1.28
N PRO A 25 1.95 -24.43 -0.55
CA PRO A 25 2.41 -25.70 0.04
C PRO A 25 1.45 -26.31 1.07
N VAL A 26 0.60 -25.49 1.70
CA VAL A 26 -0.32 -25.95 2.76
C VAL A 26 -1.74 -26.18 2.24
N VAL A 27 -2.25 -25.24 1.43
CA VAL A 27 -3.66 -25.22 1.02
C VAL A 27 -3.87 -25.74 -0.40
N GLY A 28 -2.79 -26.02 -1.13
CA GLY A 28 -2.85 -26.56 -2.49
C GLY A 28 -3.11 -25.49 -3.54
N ARG A 29 -3.82 -25.87 -4.60
CA ARG A 29 -4.08 -25.01 -5.76
C ARG A 29 -5.04 -23.88 -5.39
N LEU A 30 -4.65 -22.65 -5.69
CA LEU A 30 -5.44 -21.43 -5.52
C LEU A 30 -6.14 -21.05 -6.83
N VAL A 31 -7.34 -20.48 -6.71
CA VAL A 31 -8.13 -19.97 -7.85
C VAL A 31 -8.76 -18.64 -7.50
N VAL A 32 -8.87 -17.76 -8.49
CA VAL A 32 -9.71 -16.55 -8.41
C VAL A 32 -11.15 -16.93 -8.74
N GLU A 33 -12.10 -16.48 -7.92
CA GLU A 33 -13.52 -16.74 -8.13
C GLU A 33 -14.12 -15.61 -9.00
N GLU A 34 -13.87 -15.69 -10.31
CA GLU A 34 -14.21 -14.62 -11.26
C GLU A 34 -15.70 -14.22 -11.22
N GLU A 35 -16.60 -15.15 -10.94
CA GLU A 35 -18.05 -14.92 -10.88
C GLU A 35 -18.44 -13.98 -9.73
N PHE A 36 -17.68 -13.98 -8.63
CA PHE A 36 -17.95 -13.19 -7.42
C PHE A 36 -17.16 -11.88 -7.35
N VAL A 37 -16.40 -11.56 -8.39
CA VAL A 37 -15.72 -10.27 -8.50
C VAL A 37 -16.75 -9.13 -8.47
N SER A 38 -16.56 -8.20 -7.55
CA SER A 38 -17.46 -7.06 -7.36
C SER A 38 -16.73 -5.73 -7.52
N GLU A 39 -17.49 -4.74 -7.98
CA GLU A 39 -17.03 -3.39 -8.22
C GLU A 39 -17.24 -2.51 -6.97
N HIS A 40 -16.21 -1.74 -6.64
CA HIS A 40 -16.25 -0.63 -5.71
C HIS A 40 -15.74 0.65 -6.40
N GLU A 41 -16.08 1.82 -5.86
CA GLU A 41 -15.70 3.12 -6.43
C GLU A 41 -14.17 3.25 -6.57
N LEU A 42 -13.43 2.84 -5.53
CA LEU A 42 -11.96 2.93 -5.51
C LEU A 42 -11.24 1.70 -6.07
N ALA A 43 -11.88 0.53 -6.09
CA ALA A 43 -11.20 -0.74 -6.33
C ALA A 43 -12.11 -1.81 -6.92
N TRP A 44 -11.51 -2.86 -7.46
CA TRP A 44 -12.18 -4.14 -7.65
C TRP A 44 -11.92 -5.04 -6.45
N ILE A 45 -12.93 -5.78 -6.03
CA ILE A 45 -12.84 -6.78 -4.96
C ILE A 45 -12.83 -8.14 -5.63
N VAL A 46 -11.72 -8.88 -5.50
CA VAL A 46 -11.45 -10.13 -6.22
C VAL A 46 -11.30 -11.27 -5.22
N PRO A 47 -12.34 -12.11 -5.03
CA PRO A 47 -12.26 -13.28 -4.17
C PRO A 47 -11.33 -14.35 -4.74
N PHE A 48 -10.64 -15.07 -3.87
CA PHE A 48 -9.81 -16.22 -4.23
C PHE A 48 -9.79 -17.21 -3.07
N ASN A 49 -9.66 -18.49 -3.37
CA ASN A 49 -9.47 -19.51 -2.36
C ASN A 49 -8.82 -20.77 -2.93
N SER A 50 -8.58 -21.77 -2.08
CA SER A 50 -8.11 -23.07 -2.55
C SER A 50 -9.23 -23.87 -3.21
N VAL A 51 -8.87 -24.68 -4.21
CA VAL A 51 -9.81 -25.63 -4.85
C VAL A 51 -10.43 -26.56 -3.82
N ALA A 52 -9.61 -27.08 -2.89
CA ALA A 52 -10.08 -28.02 -1.86
C ALA A 52 -11.14 -27.39 -0.94
N PHE A 53 -11.00 -26.12 -0.57
CA PHE A 53 -12.03 -25.43 0.19
C PHE A 53 -13.31 -25.22 -0.64
N LEU A 54 -13.19 -24.80 -1.90
CA LEU A 54 -14.34 -24.47 -2.74
C LEU A 54 -15.14 -25.71 -3.18
N GLU A 55 -14.46 -26.82 -3.47
CA GLU A 55 -15.09 -28.05 -3.96
C GLU A 55 -15.54 -28.96 -2.82
N ASP A 56 -14.68 -29.17 -1.80
CA ASP A 56 -14.91 -30.16 -0.75
C ASP A 56 -15.38 -29.55 0.58
N GLY A 57 -15.33 -28.21 0.73
CA GLY A 57 -15.65 -27.54 1.99
C GLY A 57 -14.61 -27.78 3.09
N ASP A 58 -13.38 -28.14 2.73
CA ASP A 58 -12.29 -28.37 3.70
C ASP A 58 -11.80 -27.04 4.28
N PHE A 59 -12.29 -26.69 5.47
CA PHE A 59 -11.93 -25.46 6.18
C PHE A 59 -10.44 -25.40 6.55
N ASP A 60 -9.74 -26.52 6.69
CA ASP A 60 -8.29 -26.53 6.94
C ASP A 60 -7.49 -26.09 5.70
N LYS A 61 -8.16 -25.98 4.55
CA LYS A 61 -7.61 -25.50 3.27
C LYS A 61 -8.09 -24.11 2.90
N ALA A 62 -8.87 -23.44 3.74
CA ALA A 62 -9.34 -22.09 3.45
C ALA A 62 -8.19 -21.05 3.52
N CYS A 63 -8.16 -20.11 2.58
CA CYS A 63 -7.34 -18.91 2.67
C CYS A 63 -8.01 -17.85 3.53
N ILE A 64 -7.27 -17.21 4.43
CA ILE A 64 -7.74 -16.06 5.22
C ILE A 64 -6.64 -14.99 5.24
N PRO A 65 -6.88 -13.77 4.70
CA PRO A 65 -8.07 -13.37 3.95
C PRO A 65 -8.18 -14.02 2.55
N SER A 66 -9.40 -14.29 2.10
CA SER A 66 -9.74 -14.90 0.78
C SER A 66 -10.14 -13.87 -0.27
N VAL A 67 -9.65 -12.63 -0.14
CA VAL A 67 -10.03 -11.51 -1.02
C VAL A 67 -8.81 -10.63 -1.28
N ILE A 68 -8.69 -10.15 -2.52
CA ILE A 68 -7.69 -9.16 -2.96
C ILE A 68 -8.42 -7.89 -3.38
N ALA A 69 -7.93 -6.74 -2.93
CA ALA A 69 -8.36 -5.43 -3.41
C ALA A 69 -7.42 -4.97 -4.54
N VAL A 70 -7.99 -4.57 -5.68
CA VAL A 70 -7.24 -4.07 -6.84
C VAL A 70 -7.61 -2.60 -7.08
N PRO A 71 -6.77 -1.65 -6.66
CA PRO A 71 -7.04 -0.22 -6.81
C PRO A 71 -7.19 0.22 -8.28
N ARG A 72 -8.15 1.11 -8.54
CA ARG A 72 -8.37 1.66 -9.89
C ARG A 72 -7.40 2.76 -10.28
N ASN A 73 -6.73 3.36 -9.30
CA ASN A 73 -5.77 4.46 -9.47
C ASN A 73 -4.35 3.99 -9.82
N GLY A 74 -4.15 2.69 -10.05
CA GLY A 74 -2.85 2.12 -10.44
C GLY A 74 -1.93 1.79 -9.27
N LEU A 75 -2.37 1.97 -8.02
CA LEU A 75 -1.64 1.46 -6.86
C LEU A 75 -1.58 -0.08 -6.87
N PRO A 76 -0.59 -0.69 -6.19
CA PRO A 76 -0.48 -2.14 -6.10
C PRO A 76 -1.73 -2.81 -5.52
N ALA A 77 -2.04 -4.01 -5.99
CA ALA A 77 -3.02 -4.87 -5.35
C ALA A 77 -2.55 -5.26 -3.94
N PHE A 78 -3.50 -5.46 -3.03
CA PHE A 78 -3.20 -5.77 -1.63
C PHE A 78 -4.28 -6.66 -1.01
N LEU A 79 -3.94 -7.28 0.12
CA LEU A 79 -4.89 -8.00 0.95
C LEU A 79 -5.50 -6.99 1.95
N PRO A 80 -6.82 -6.75 1.92
CA PRO A 80 -7.47 -5.87 2.87
C PRO A 80 -7.42 -6.44 4.30
N PRO A 81 -7.59 -5.60 5.34
CA PRO A 81 -7.63 -6.07 6.72
C PRO A 81 -8.74 -7.10 6.92
N SER A 82 -8.44 -8.23 7.57
CA SER A 82 -9.42 -9.28 7.84
C SER A 82 -10.41 -8.97 8.96
N SER A 83 -10.14 -7.92 9.75
CA SER A 83 -10.98 -7.50 10.88
C SER A 83 -12.24 -6.74 10.47
N LEU A 84 -12.33 -6.26 9.23
CA LEU A 84 -13.45 -5.48 8.71
C LEU A 84 -13.93 -6.06 7.38
N PRO A 85 -15.24 -6.03 7.10
CA PRO A 85 -15.74 -6.28 5.75
C PRO A 85 -15.06 -5.36 4.74
N VAL A 86 -14.55 -5.92 3.64
CA VAL A 86 -13.74 -5.17 2.66
C VAL A 86 -14.46 -3.93 2.13
N ARG A 87 -15.77 -4.01 1.92
CA ARG A 87 -16.56 -2.85 1.49
C ARG A 87 -16.59 -1.75 2.54
N GLU A 88 -16.81 -2.09 3.81
CA GLU A 88 -16.83 -1.11 4.91
C GLU A 88 -15.45 -0.43 5.05
N PHE A 89 -14.37 -1.20 4.95
CA PHE A 89 -13.02 -0.64 4.91
C PHE A 89 -12.84 0.36 3.76
N LEU A 90 -13.28 0.02 2.54
CA LEU A 90 -13.16 0.91 1.40
C LEU A 90 -14.07 2.14 1.53
N ASP A 91 -15.25 2.01 2.13
CA ASP A 91 -16.16 3.11 2.44
C ASP A 91 -15.51 4.09 3.46
N GLU A 92 -14.82 3.58 4.48
CA GLU A 92 -14.06 4.39 5.43
C GLU A 92 -12.92 5.15 4.74
N VAL A 93 -12.19 4.50 3.81
CA VAL A 93 -11.15 5.17 3.02
C VAL A 93 -11.75 6.28 2.17
N VAL A 94 -12.89 6.03 1.50
CA VAL A 94 -13.61 7.07 0.72
C VAL A 94 -14.00 8.24 1.64
N ALA A 95 -14.60 7.94 2.80
CA ALA A 95 -15.02 8.95 3.77
C ALA A 95 -13.84 9.76 4.32
N GLY A 96 -12.65 9.14 4.42
CA GLY A 96 -11.38 9.75 4.84
C GLY A 96 -10.65 10.54 3.75
N GLY A 97 -11.19 10.63 2.52
CA GLY A 97 -10.58 11.39 1.42
C GLY A 97 -10.01 10.54 0.27
N GLY A 98 -10.21 9.22 0.30
CA GLY A 98 -9.96 8.32 -0.83
C GLY A 98 -8.51 7.89 -1.04
N ASP A 99 -7.63 8.08 -0.05
CA ASP A 99 -6.22 7.70 -0.17
C ASP A 99 -5.98 6.25 0.27
N LEU A 100 -5.66 5.39 -0.70
CA LEU A 100 -5.27 4.00 -0.48
C LEU A 100 -3.75 3.82 -0.28
N GLY A 101 -2.94 4.87 -0.49
CA GLY A 101 -1.47 4.78 -0.50
C GLY A 101 -0.89 4.30 0.84
N GLU A 102 -1.48 4.73 1.95
CA GLU A 102 -1.11 4.27 3.30
C GLU A 102 -1.24 2.74 3.46
N TRP A 103 -2.21 2.14 2.77
CA TRP A 103 -2.53 0.71 2.87
C TRP A 103 -1.82 -0.16 1.84
N THR A 104 -1.45 0.39 0.69
CA THR A 104 -0.70 -0.34 -0.35
C THR A 104 0.80 -0.40 -0.05
N GLY A 105 1.25 0.06 1.12
CA GLY A 105 2.66 0.17 1.50
C GLY A 105 3.46 1.12 0.61
N THR A 106 2.76 1.90 -0.22
CA THR A 106 3.33 2.93 -1.07
C THR A 106 3.30 4.19 -0.24
N ALA A 107 4.30 4.37 0.63
CA ALA A 107 4.44 5.60 1.41
C ALA A 107 4.21 6.81 0.47
N PRO A 108 3.42 7.82 0.89
CA PRO A 108 3.27 9.03 0.07
C PRO A 108 4.68 9.51 -0.27
N GLU A 109 4.92 9.83 -1.55
CA GLU A 109 6.18 10.44 -1.95
C GLU A 109 6.38 11.63 -1.00
N PRO A 110 7.47 11.67 -0.19
CA PRO A 110 7.65 12.76 0.75
C PRO A 110 7.54 14.06 -0.03
N PRO A 111 6.84 15.09 0.50
CA PRO A 111 6.61 16.31 -0.25
C PRO A 111 7.94 16.77 -0.83
N ALA A 112 8.00 16.94 -2.15
CA ALA A 112 9.22 17.30 -2.85
C ALA A 112 9.82 18.49 -2.12
N ILE A 113 10.94 18.27 -1.42
CA ILE A 113 11.60 19.34 -0.69
C ILE A 113 11.97 20.35 -1.78
N PRO A 114 11.41 21.58 -1.75
CA PRO A 114 11.75 22.55 -2.78
C PRO A 114 13.27 22.74 -2.76
N ALA A 115 13.89 22.75 -3.95
CA ALA A 115 15.35 22.80 -4.13
C ALA A 115 16.02 23.96 -3.35
N SER A 116 15.25 24.94 -2.90
CA SER A 116 15.64 26.04 -2.02
C SER A 116 16.12 25.63 -0.62
N VAL A 117 15.83 24.42 -0.12
CA VAL A 117 16.30 23.97 1.21
C VAL A 117 17.76 23.49 1.17
N HIS A 118 18.29 23.11 0.00
CA HIS A 118 19.70 22.72 -0.12
C HIS A 118 20.68 23.90 -0.04
N GLU A 119 20.19 25.15 -0.15
CA GLU A 119 21.05 26.33 -0.16
C GLU A 119 21.35 26.88 1.24
N GLN A 120 20.64 26.45 2.30
CA GLN A 120 20.87 26.93 3.67
C GLN A 120 21.81 26.06 4.52
N VAL A 121 22.31 24.93 4.01
CA VAL A 121 23.29 24.07 4.73
C VAL A 121 24.72 24.18 4.14
N ARG A 122 25.01 25.23 3.35
CA ARG A 122 26.35 25.46 2.77
C ARG A 122 27.13 26.64 3.36
N HIS A 123 26.61 27.33 4.38
CA HIS A 123 27.32 28.44 5.03
C HIS A 123 27.68 28.17 6.50
N GLY A 124 28.20 26.98 6.78
CA GLY A 124 28.98 26.71 7.99
C GLY A 124 30.44 26.45 7.62
N HIS A 125 31.25 27.49 7.51
CA HIS A 125 32.70 27.34 7.41
C HIS A 125 33.22 26.97 8.81
N LEU A 126 33.52 25.69 9.02
CA LEU A 126 34.27 25.23 10.18
C LEU A 126 35.73 25.65 9.99
N ASP A 127 36.21 26.51 10.89
CA ASP A 127 37.62 26.86 10.99
C ASP A 127 38.39 25.64 11.53
N PRO A 128 39.29 25.02 10.75
CA PRO A 128 39.91 23.74 11.10
C PRO A 128 40.97 23.86 12.21
N GLU A 129 41.37 25.07 12.62
CA GLU A 129 42.43 25.21 13.62
C GLU A 129 41.91 25.42 15.05
N THR A 130 40.64 25.79 15.23
CA THR A 130 40.12 26.13 16.57
C THR A 130 38.89 25.35 17.03
N GLY A 131 38.20 24.64 16.13
CA GLY A 131 37.07 23.79 16.49
C GLY A 131 35.87 24.51 17.14
N ASN A 132 35.82 25.85 17.07
CA ASN A 132 34.75 26.64 17.67
C ASN A 132 33.75 27.12 16.62
N PHE A 133 32.47 26.97 16.94
CA PHE A 133 31.35 27.45 16.13
C PHE A 133 31.10 28.93 16.45
N THR A 134 31.44 29.85 15.54
CA THR A 134 31.15 31.28 15.69
C THR A 134 29.71 31.58 15.25
N GLY A 135 28.74 31.12 16.04
CA GLY A 135 27.35 31.56 15.94
C GLY A 135 27.22 33.00 16.46
N GLY A 136 27.07 33.97 15.56
CA GLY A 136 26.82 35.36 15.91
C GLY A 136 25.49 35.52 16.67
N HIS A 137 25.58 35.84 17.97
CA HIS A 137 24.46 36.40 18.72
C HIS A 137 24.29 37.88 18.36
N THR A 138 23.32 38.20 17.51
CA THR A 138 22.77 39.55 17.45
C THR A 138 21.77 39.72 18.59
N ARG A 139 22.26 40.29 19.68
CA ARG A 139 21.48 40.84 20.79
C ARG A 139 20.71 42.06 20.25
N GLY A 140 19.39 42.00 20.26
CA GLY A 140 18.55 43.15 19.93
C GLY A 140 18.64 44.20 21.03
N ASP A 141 19.26 45.34 20.72
CA ASP A 141 19.11 46.58 21.48
C ASP A 141 17.93 47.36 20.89
N GLY A 142 16.88 47.54 21.68
CA GLY A 142 15.79 48.47 21.39
C GLY A 142 16.05 49.83 22.07
N PRO A 143 15.82 50.97 21.40
CA PRO A 143 15.91 52.27 22.07
C PRO A 143 14.63 52.58 22.84
N ARG A 144 14.83 53.31 23.95
CA ARG A 144 13.82 53.87 24.85
C ARG A 144 13.06 55.04 24.24
#